data_AF-A0AAN5IAX4-F1
#
_entry.id   AF-A0AAN5IAX4-F1
#
_cell.length_a   1.000
_cell.length_b   1.000
_cell.length_c   1.000
_cell.angle_alpha   90.00
_cell.angle_beta   90.00
_cell.angle_gamma   90.00
#
_symmetry.space_group_name_H-M   'P 1'
#
loop_
_entity.id
_entity.type
_entity.pdbx_description
1 polymer ?
#
loop_
_entity_poly.entity_id
_entity_poly.type
_entity_poly.pdbx_seq_one_letter_code
_entity_poly.pdbx_strand_id
1 'polypeptide(L)'
;EHKRIIEMLAKLSTSSCEDNRVAAQSVLSSVLREFPDSFTLVVDDILRLLSDAQTSHAQLKGALYMLINGKRQALLLQQDWEIAAKV
;
A
#
# COMPACT_ATOMS: atom_id res chain seq x y z
N GLU A 1 7.47 12.95 -11.82
CA GLU A 1 7.71 11.58 -12.33
C GLU A 1 7.57 10.51 -11.26
N HIS A 2 8.15 10.68 -10.06
CA HIS A 2 8.07 9.70 -8.95
C HIS A 2 6.66 9.28 -8.54
N LYS A 3 5.67 10.18 -8.54
CA LYS A 3 4.26 9.84 -8.25
C LYS A 3 3.74 8.67 -9.08
N ARG A 4 3.98 8.69 -10.40
CA ARG A 4 3.52 7.63 -11.31
C ARG A 4 4.18 6.28 -11.02
N ILE A 5 5.44 6.31 -10.61
CA ILE A 5 6.18 5.11 -10.20
C ILE A 5 5.58 4.52 -8.92
N ILE A 6 5.26 5.38 -7.95
CA ILE A 6 4.67 4.98 -6.65
C ILE A 6 3.27 4.39 -6.86
N GLU A 7 2.43 5.00 -7.70
CA GLU A 7 1.12 4.46 -8.09
C GLU A 7 1.23 3.10 -8.78
N MET A 8 2.21 2.94 -9.69
CA MET A 8 2.47 1.65 -10.34
C MET A 8 2.93 0.59 -9.34
N LEU A 9 3.85 0.95 -8.43
CA LEU A 9 4.31 0.06 -7.37
C LEU A 9 3.17 -0.36 -6.45
N ALA A 10 2.24 0.54 -6.11
CA ALA A 10 1.07 0.21 -5.30
C ALA A 10 0.16 -0.82 -5.99
N LYS A 11 -0.12 -0.64 -7.29
CA LYS A 11 -0.89 -1.62 -8.09
C LYS A 11 -0.20 -2.99 -8.16
N LEU A 12 1.13 -3.02 -8.30
CA LEU A 12 1.88 -4.28 -8.31
C LEU A 12 1.91 -4.92 -6.91
N SER A 13 1.98 -4.10 -5.85
CA SER A 13 1.96 -4.50 -4.44
C SER A 13 0.63 -5.06 -3.97
N THR A 14 -0.43 -4.94 -4.78
CA THR A 14 -1.72 -5.58 -4.56
C THR A 14 -2.05 -6.58 -5.67
N SER A 15 -1.11 -6.90 -6.57
CA SER A 15 -1.37 -7.82 -7.68
C SER A 15 -1.69 -9.25 -7.20
N SER A 16 -2.41 -10.01 -8.03
CA SER A 16 -2.76 -11.40 -7.74
C SER A 16 -1.55 -12.35 -7.75
N CYS A 17 -0.50 -12.00 -8.50
CA CYS A 17 0.75 -12.76 -8.58
C CYS A 17 1.60 -12.50 -7.34
N GLU A 18 1.92 -13.56 -6.58
CA GLU A 18 2.67 -13.43 -5.32
C GLU A 18 4.09 -12.90 -5.50
N ASP A 19 4.83 -13.40 -6.49
CA ASP A 19 6.22 -12.98 -6.72
C ASP A 19 6.30 -11.48 -7.05
N ASN A 20 5.44 -11.01 -7.96
CA ASN A 20 5.35 -9.60 -8.32
C ASN A 20 4.93 -8.74 -7.12
N ARG A 21 3.99 -9.25 -6.33
CA ARG A 21 3.48 -8.56 -5.14
C ARG A 21 4.57 -8.38 -4.08
N VAL A 22 5.28 -9.44 -3.72
CA VAL A 22 6.34 -9.39 -2.69
C VAL A 22 7.49 -8.48 -3.13
N ALA A 23 7.91 -8.59 -4.40
CA ALA A 23 8.96 -7.73 -4.94
C ALA A 23 8.55 -6.24 -4.92
N ALA A 24 7.34 -5.94 -5.39
CA ALA A 24 6.82 -4.57 -5.41
C ALA A 24 6.66 -3.98 -4.01
N GLN A 25 6.14 -4.76 -3.05
CA GLN A 25 5.98 -4.34 -1.66
C GLN A 25 7.31 -3.98 -1.00
N SER A 26 8.37 -4.74 -1.30
CA SER A 26 9.72 -4.46 -0.79
C SER A 26 10.28 -3.14 -1.32
N VAL A 27 10.13 -2.89 -2.63
CA VAL A 27 10.56 -1.64 -3.27
C VAL A 27 9.72 -0.47 -2.76
N LEU A 28 8.40 -0.62 -2.72
CA LEU A 28 7.48 0.41 -2.26
C LEU A 28 7.75 0.80 -0.80
N SER A 29 7.97 -0.16 0.09
CA SER A 29 8.36 0.13 1.49
C SER A 29 9.68 0.91 1.56
N SER A 30 10.63 0.62 0.67
CA SER A 30 11.89 1.37 0.63
C SER A 30 11.67 2.81 0.18
N VAL A 31 10.84 3.02 -0.85
CA VAL A 31 10.47 4.35 -1.35
C VAL A 31 9.70 5.16 -0.30
N LEU A 32 8.74 4.55 0.38
CA LEU A 32 7.97 5.22 1.44
C LEU A 32 8.82 5.53 2.69
N ARG A 33 9.96 4.86 2.86
CA ARG A 33 10.95 5.23 3.88
C ARG A 33 11.70 6.51 3.54
N GLU A 34 12.04 6.65 2.27
CA GLU A 34 12.76 7.82 1.77
C GLU A 34 11.84 9.03 1.63
N PHE A 35 10.57 8.78 1.26
CA PHE A 35 9.55 9.81 1.05
C PHE A 35 8.25 9.48 1.81
N PRO A 36 8.20 9.71 3.14
CA PRO A 36 7.06 9.34 3.98
C PRO A 36 5.71 9.87 3.49
N ASP A 37 5.65 11.14 3.08
CA ASP A 37 4.41 11.80 2.63
C ASP A 37 3.87 11.25 1.32
N SER A 38 4.69 10.53 0.54
CA SER A 38 4.25 9.91 -0.71
C SER A 38 3.22 8.81 -0.49
N PHE A 39 3.05 8.35 0.75
CA PHE A 39 2.05 7.37 1.10
C PHE A 39 0.61 7.88 0.92
N THR A 40 0.38 9.17 1.14
CA THR A 40 -0.92 9.83 0.91
C THR A 40 -1.42 9.65 -0.53
N LEU A 41 -0.51 9.41 -1.48
CA LEU A 41 -0.83 9.22 -2.89
C LEU A 41 -1.48 7.88 -3.20
N VAL A 42 -1.32 6.88 -2.32
CA VAL A 42 -1.75 5.48 -2.59
C VAL A 42 -2.71 4.93 -1.55
N VAL A 43 -2.89 5.62 -0.42
CA VAL A 43 -3.75 5.17 0.68
C VAL A 43 -5.20 4.96 0.25
N ASP A 44 -5.78 5.92 -0.47
CA ASP A 44 -7.19 5.85 -0.87
C ASP A 44 -7.43 4.68 -1.83
N ASP A 45 -6.46 4.37 -2.69
CA ASP A 45 -6.52 3.21 -3.59
C ASP A 45 -6.41 1.89 -2.83
N ILE A 46 -5.57 1.83 -1.80
CA ILE A 46 -5.45 0.65 -0.92
C ILE A 46 -6.75 0.43 -0.13
N LEU A 47 -7.36 1.50 0.40
CA LEU A 47 -8.62 1.42 1.14
C LEU A 47 -9.78 0.99 0.26
N ARG A 48 -9.84 1.46 -1.00
CA ARG A 48 -10.85 0.99 -1.98
C ARG A 48 -10.83 -0.51 -2.17
N LEU A 49 -9.64 -1.13 -2.18
CA LEU A 49 -9.51 -2.59 -2.28
C LEU A 49 -10.06 -3.33 -1.06
N LEU A 50 -10.16 -2.69 0.10
CA LEU A 50 -10.79 -3.32 1.27
C LEU A 50 -12.31 -3.29 1.22
N SER A 51 -12.89 -2.29 0.55
CA SER A 51 -14.35 -2.10 0.47
C SER A 51 -15.00 -2.71 -0.77
N ASP A 52 -14.22 -3.01 -1.81
CA ASP A 52 -14.75 -3.56 -3.06
C ASP A 52 -14.97 -5.09 -2.96
N ALA A 53 -16.23 -5.50 -3.14
CA ALA A 53 -16.66 -6.90 -3.13
C ALA A 53 -16.05 -7.75 -4.27
N GLN A 54 -15.52 -7.11 -5.33
CA GLN A 54 -14.85 -7.80 -6.43
C GLN A 54 -13.35 -8.01 -6.18
N THR A 55 -12.82 -7.53 -5.06
CA THR A 55 -11.40 -7.69 -4.73
C THR A 55 -11.08 -9.15 -4.46
N SER A 56 -10.10 -9.69 -5.19
CA SER A 56 -9.64 -11.06 -4.97
C SER A 56 -8.98 -11.21 -3.60
N HIS A 57 -8.99 -12.43 -3.05
CA HIS A 57 -8.32 -12.73 -1.78
C HIS A 57 -6.84 -12.31 -1.78
N ALA A 58 -6.15 -12.48 -2.92
CA ALA A 58 -4.75 -12.09 -3.06
C ALA A 58 -4.55 -10.57 -3.02
N GLN A 59 -5.42 -9.80 -3.69
CA GLN A 59 -5.43 -8.34 -3.62
C GLN A 59 -5.73 -7.84 -2.21
N LEU A 60 -6.72 -8.44 -1.55
CA LEU A 60 -7.10 -8.11 -0.17
C LEU A 60 -5.93 -8.37 0.79
N LYS A 61 -5.27 -9.52 0.66
CA LYS A 61 -4.05 -9.85 1.43
C LYS A 61 -2.93 -8.83 1.18
N GLY A 62 -2.75 -8.41 -0.08
CA GLY A 62 -1.78 -7.37 -0.44
C GLY A 62 -2.09 -6.01 0.19
N ALA A 63 -3.35 -5.57 0.11
CA ALA A 63 -3.82 -4.32 0.71
C ALA A 63 -3.62 -4.31 2.24
N LEU A 64 -4.03 -5.39 2.91
CA LEU A 64 -3.85 -5.55 4.36
C LEU A 64 -2.37 -5.59 4.75
N TYR A 65 -1.53 -6.26 3.96
CA TYR A 65 -0.08 -6.26 4.20
C TYR A 65 0.49 -4.84 4.16
N MET A 66 0.09 -4.03 3.16
CA MET A 66 0.51 -2.63 3.06
C MET A 66 0.05 -1.78 4.24
N LEU A 67 -1.14 -2.06 4.80
CA LEU A 67 -1.68 -1.34 5.95
C LEU A 67 -1.05 -1.72 7.28
N ILE A 68 -0.87 -3.02 7.53
CA ILE A 68 -0.62 -3.54 8.88
C ILE A 68 0.81 -4.07 9.03
N ASN A 69 1.41 -4.61 7.97
CA ASN A 69 2.60 -5.46 8.09
C ASN A 69 3.77 -5.09 7.16
N GLY A 70 3.72 -3.91 6.54
CA GLY A 70 4.89 -3.32 5.89
C GLY A 70 5.94 -2.99 6.95
N LYS A 71 6.86 -3.93 7.24
CA LYS A 71 7.86 -3.88 8.31
C LYS A 71 8.31 -2.44 8.67
N ARG A 72 8.01 -2.02 9.91
CA ARG A 72 8.29 -0.70 10.55
C ARG A 72 7.53 0.52 10.01
N GLN A 73 6.63 0.37 9.05
CA GLN A 73 5.88 1.46 8.40
C GLN A 73 4.42 1.11 8.15
N ALA A 74 3.82 0.29 9.02
CA ALA A 74 2.38 0.12 9.00
C ALA A 74 1.72 1.50 9.08
N LEU A 75 0.71 1.73 8.25
CA LEU A 75 0.10 3.04 8.02
C LEU A 75 -0.53 3.60 9.29
N LEU A 76 -1.11 2.70 10.07
CA LEU A 76 -1.62 2.96 11.41
C LEU A 76 -0.53 3.41 12.41
N LEU A 77 0.74 3.25 12.08
CA LEU A 77 1.88 3.63 12.93
C LEU A 77 2.57 4.92 12.47
N GLN A 78 2.20 5.53 11.34
CA GLN A 78 2.82 6.77 10.85
C GLN A 78 2.33 8.05 11.57
N GLN A 79 1.45 7.94 12.57
CA GLN A 79 0.87 9.08 13.32
C GLN A 79 0.14 10.12 12.45
N ASP A 80 -0.19 9.78 11.21
CA ASP A 80 -1.04 10.60 10.36
C ASP A 80 -2.51 10.40 10.78
N TRP A 81 -3.04 11.38 11.51
CA TRP A 81 -4.39 11.30 12.09
C TRP A 81 -5.48 11.41 11.04
N GLU A 82 -5.21 12.03 9.88
CA GLU A 82 -6.16 12.09 8.77
C GLU A 82 -6.29 10.72 8.11
N ILE A 83 -5.17 10.03 7.90
CA ILE A 83 -5.17 8.65 7.39
C ILE A 83 -5.78 7.69 8.42
N ALA A 84 -5.44 7.83 9.69
CA ALA A 84 -5.99 6.98 10.76
C ALA A 84 -7.52 7.12 10.88
N ALA A 85 -8.08 8.30 10.63
CA ALA A 85 -9.53 8.50 10.64
C ALA A 85 -10.26 7.88 9.44
N LYS A 86 -9.55 7.51 8.37
CA LYS A 86 -10.11 6.87 7.17
C LYS A 86 -10.17 5.34 7.24
N VAL A 87 -9.40 4.73 8.15
CA VAL A 87 -9.30 3.27 8.35
C VAL A 87 -10.33 2.83 9.39
#